data_AF-A0A821ZLD1-F1
#
_entry.id   AF-A0A821ZLD1-F1
#
_cell.length_a   1.000
_cell.length_b   1.000
_cell.length_c   1.000
_cell.angle_alpha   90.00
_cell.angle_beta   90.00
_cell.angle_gamma   90.00
#
_symmetry.space_group_name_H-M   'P 1'
#
loop_
_entity.id
_entity.type
_entity.pdbx_description
1 polymer ?
#
loop_
_entity_poly.entity_id
_entity_poly.type
_entity_poly.pdbx_seq_one_letter_code
_entity_poly.pdbx_strand_id
1 'polypeptide(L)'
;MSAATLATLTNPEVIAVNQDSLGVQGKKVAFASSKLPNISTEIVVANCSTSSKIEPKRLQWTYNSQDGTIRSALNGRCLSINNCSTVEGATIVLSECHINDSQTQCQGKNQQWTVGIADQTIVSQMNGMCLNFNLQHGPNVDAHTCNEQDYQQWLWNATDGTVQTKHDGQCLTVLQELEVWAGSLSDHSQAVVLLNRGNTESESITVKWTDIGFSNDQAAVVRHLWTREDLGIFTSKFTSPNIT
;
A
#
# COMPACT_ATOMS: atom_id res chain seq x y z
N MET A 1 1.77 18.18 -25.16
CA MET A 1 1.61 16.73 -24.91
C MET A 1 2.92 16.05 -25.24
N SER A 2 3.45 15.17 -24.38
CA SER A 2 4.72 14.49 -24.66
C SER A 2 4.54 13.37 -25.70
N ALA A 3 5.62 12.95 -26.34
CA ALA A 3 5.61 11.82 -27.27
C ALA A 3 5.13 10.52 -26.58
N ALA A 4 5.51 10.32 -25.31
CA ALA A 4 5.06 9.19 -24.50
C ALA A 4 3.54 9.23 -24.25
N THR A 5 3.00 10.39 -23.88
CA THR A 5 1.54 10.55 -23.71
C THR A 5 0.79 10.30 -25.02
N LEU A 6 1.31 10.81 -26.15
CA LEU A 6 0.72 10.55 -27.47
C LEU A 6 0.70 9.05 -27.80
N ALA A 7 1.83 8.36 -27.61
CA ALA A 7 1.95 6.92 -27.87
C ALA A 7 0.96 6.10 -27.02
N THR A 8 0.78 6.46 -25.75
CA THR A 8 -0.22 5.81 -24.88
C THR A 8 -1.65 6.09 -25.35
N LEU A 9 -1.99 7.35 -25.64
CA LEU A 9 -3.35 7.74 -26.04
C LEU A 9 -3.76 7.27 -27.45
N THR A 10 -2.80 6.83 -28.26
CA THR A 10 -3.05 6.37 -29.64
C THR A 10 -2.77 4.88 -29.84
N ASN A 11 -2.48 4.13 -28.77
CA ASN A 11 -2.26 2.70 -28.88
C ASN A 11 -3.59 1.97 -29.14
N PRO A 12 -3.79 1.37 -30.33
CA PRO A 12 -5.06 0.75 -30.71
C PRO A 12 -5.43 -0.44 -29.82
N GLU A 13 -4.46 -1.20 -29.29
CA GLU A 13 -4.77 -2.34 -28.41
C GLU A 13 -5.23 -1.90 -27.02
N VAL A 14 -4.65 -0.81 -26.50
CA VAL A 14 -5.09 -0.21 -25.23
C VAL A 14 -6.45 0.48 -25.40
N ILE A 15 -6.67 1.16 -26.53
CA ILE A 15 -7.96 1.75 -26.88
C ILE A 15 -9.03 0.64 -27.01
N ALA A 16 -8.70 -0.50 -27.64
CA ALA A 16 -9.63 -1.61 -27.79
C ALA A 16 -10.08 -2.17 -26.43
N VAL A 17 -9.20 -2.25 -25.43
CA VAL A 17 -9.59 -2.59 -24.06
C VAL A 17 -10.58 -1.58 -23.48
N ASN A 18 -10.30 -0.28 -23.66
CA ASN A 18 -11.19 0.78 -23.17
C ASN A 18 -12.56 0.82 -23.90
N GLN A 19 -12.59 0.41 -25.17
CA GLN A 19 -13.78 0.43 -26.03
C GLN A 19 -14.43 -0.96 -26.16
N ASP A 20 -14.05 -1.93 -25.32
CA ASP A 20 -14.60 -3.27 -25.38
C ASP A 20 -16.12 -3.27 -25.13
N SER A 21 -16.85 -4.03 -25.94
CA SER A 21 -18.31 -4.03 -25.95
C SER A 21 -18.96 -4.57 -24.67
N LEU A 22 -18.22 -5.32 -23.84
CA LEU A 22 -18.72 -5.80 -22.56
C LEU A 22 -18.83 -4.66 -21.53
N GLY A 23 -18.07 -3.57 -21.70
CA GLY A 23 -18.16 -2.37 -20.85
C GLY A 23 -17.75 -2.61 -19.40
N VAL A 24 -17.03 -3.69 -19.10
CA VAL A 24 -16.63 -4.04 -17.74
C VAL A 24 -15.40 -3.24 -17.31
N GLN A 25 -15.52 -2.52 -16.19
CA GLN A 25 -14.40 -1.82 -15.59
C GLN A 25 -13.44 -2.79 -14.91
N GLY A 26 -12.14 -2.50 -15.01
CA GLY A 26 -11.11 -3.23 -14.27
C GLY A 26 -11.27 -3.03 -12.76
N LYS A 27 -11.09 -4.10 -12.00
CA LYS A 27 -11.10 -4.08 -10.52
C LYS A 27 -9.78 -4.59 -9.97
N LYS A 28 -9.37 -4.10 -8.80
CA LYS A 28 -8.22 -4.66 -8.08
C LYS A 28 -8.55 -6.09 -7.68
N VAL A 29 -7.76 -7.04 -8.16
CA VAL A 29 -7.97 -8.48 -7.96
C VAL A 29 -6.92 -9.11 -7.05
N ALA A 30 -5.73 -8.53 -6.99
CA ALA A 30 -4.66 -8.94 -6.08
C ALA A 30 -3.73 -7.75 -5.78
N PHE A 31 -2.90 -7.92 -4.76
CA PHE A 31 -1.88 -6.95 -4.38
C PHE A 31 -0.78 -7.63 -3.56
N ALA A 32 0.32 -6.91 -3.34
CA ALA A 32 1.36 -7.32 -2.42
C ALA A 32 2.11 -6.10 -1.84
N SER A 33 2.72 -6.29 -0.67
CA SER A 33 3.80 -5.41 -0.22
C SER A 33 5.03 -5.59 -1.09
N SER A 34 5.83 -4.53 -1.20
CA SER A 34 7.20 -4.62 -1.72
C SER A 34 7.97 -5.77 -1.07
N LYS A 35 8.75 -6.49 -1.87
CA LYS A 35 9.70 -7.51 -1.41
C LYS A 35 11.08 -6.92 -1.12
N LEU A 36 11.29 -5.63 -1.39
CA LEU A 36 12.57 -4.97 -1.24
C LEU A 36 12.78 -4.55 0.23
N PRO A 37 13.93 -4.91 0.84
CA PRO A 37 14.13 -4.76 2.29
C PRO A 37 14.18 -3.29 2.76
N ASN A 38 14.54 -2.36 1.87
CA ASN A 38 14.78 -0.95 2.22
C ASN A 38 13.69 0.00 1.71
N ILE A 39 12.58 -0.50 1.18
CA ILE A 39 11.47 0.37 0.79
C ILE A 39 10.65 0.75 2.00
N SER A 40 10.39 2.04 2.14
CA SER A 40 9.45 2.58 3.09
C SER A 40 8.04 2.52 2.48
N THR A 41 7.14 1.78 3.09
CA THR A 41 5.76 1.68 2.58
C THR A 41 4.89 2.76 3.20
N GLU A 42 4.13 3.50 2.39
CA GLU A 42 3.24 4.55 2.89
C GLU A 42 2.14 3.97 3.81
N ILE A 43 1.82 4.72 4.86
CA ILE A 43 0.70 4.42 5.75
C ILE A 43 -0.45 5.37 5.46
N VAL A 44 -1.64 4.80 5.34
CA VAL A 44 -2.87 5.52 5.01
C VAL A 44 -3.98 5.17 5.98
N VAL A 45 -5.08 5.91 5.94
CA VAL A 45 -6.36 5.45 6.51
C VAL A 45 -7.24 4.87 5.41
N ALA A 46 -7.96 3.80 5.73
CA ALA A 46 -8.90 3.14 4.82
C ALA A 46 -10.05 2.49 5.59
N ASN A 47 -11.13 2.13 4.90
CA ASN A 47 -12.22 1.38 5.50
C ASN A 47 -11.71 0.12 6.22
N CYS A 48 -12.15 -0.09 7.46
CA CYS A 48 -11.77 -1.22 8.29
C CYS A 48 -12.26 -2.59 7.79
N SER A 49 -13.16 -2.60 6.79
CA SER A 49 -13.67 -3.83 6.20
C SER A 49 -12.62 -4.53 5.34
N THR A 50 -12.39 -5.80 5.61
CA THR A 50 -11.62 -6.69 4.74
C THR A 50 -12.57 -7.37 3.77
N SER A 51 -12.32 -7.27 2.46
CA SER A 51 -12.92 -8.23 1.53
C SER A 51 -12.16 -9.56 1.67
N SER A 52 -12.74 -10.69 1.27
CA SER A 52 -12.05 -12.00 1.30
C SER A 52 -10.74 -12.04 0.49
N LYS A 53 -10.50 -11.02 -0.34
CA LYS A 53 -9.27 -10.86 -1.13
C LYS A 53 -8.25 -9.93 -0.48
N ILE A 54 -8.59 -9.29 0.64
CA ILE A 54 -7.73 -8.32 1.33
C ILE A 54 -7.11 -8.97 2.56
N GLU A 55 -5.79 -9.09 2.57
CA GLU A 55 -5.02 -9.59 3.72
C GLU A 55 -5.37 -8.79 5.00
N PRO A 56 -6.07 -9.39 6.00
CA PRO A 56 -6.53 -8.67 7.18
C PRO A 56 -5.39 -8.05 8.00
N LYS A 57 -4.21 -8.69 8.01
CA LYS A 57 -3.05 -8.23 8.78
C LYS A 57 -2.55 -6.84 8.39
N ARG A 58 -2.92 -6.31 7.24
CA ARG A 58 -2.54 -4.94 6.81
C ARG A 58 -3.20 -3.83 7.64
N LEU A 59 -4.30 -4.14 8.33
CA LEU A 59 -5.05 -3.22 9.19
C LEU A 59 -4.69 -3.40 10.67
N GLN A 60 -3.84 -4.38 10.98
CA GLN A 60 -3.57 -4.84 12.33
C GLN A 60 -2.20 -4.38 12.79
N TRP A 61 -2.15 -3.91 14.02
CA TRP A 61 -0.97 -3.30 14.63
C TRP A 61 -0.77 -3.82 16.04
N THR A 62 0.48 -3.91 16.46
CA THR A 62 0.86 -4.21 17.83
C THR A 62 1.70 -3.07 18.39
N TYR A 63 1.40 -2.65 19.62
CA TYR A 63 2.22 -1.69 20.33
C TYR A 63 3.08 -2.41 21.37
N ASN A 64 4.39 -2.16 21.34
CA ASN A 64 5.31 -2.62 22.36
C ASN A 64 5.69 -1.43 23.27
N SER A 65 5.16 -1.41 24.49
CA SER A 65 5.42 -0.35 25.45
C SER A 65 6.84 -0.34 26.02
N GLN A 66 7.62 -1.41 25.85
CA GLN A 66 8.99 -1.51 26.36
C GLN A 66 9.98 -0.76 25.46
N ASP A 67 9.79 -0.84 24.14
CA ASP A 67 10.67 -0.23 23.15
C ASP A 67 10.01 0.94 22.40
N GLY A 68 8.72 1.18 22.63
CA GLY A 68 7.93 2.25 22.03
C GLY A 68 7.46 1.96 20.60
N THR A 69 7.68 0.77 20.05
CA THR A 69 7.35 0.49 18.64
C THR A 69 5.87 0.21 18.43
N ILE A 70 5.36 0.71 17.31
CA ILE A 70 4.10 0.24 16.72
C ILE A 70 4.47 -0.58 15.49
N ARG A 71 4.11 -1.87 15.47
CA ARG A 71 4.53 -2.83 14.45
C ARG A 71 3.34 -3.35 13.66
N SER A 72 3.50 -3.48 12.35
CA SER A 72 2.46 -4.08 11.50
C SER A 72 2.40 -5.59 11.72
N ALA A 73 1.20 -6.14 11.91
CA ALA A 73 1.00 -7.59 11.96
C ALA A 73 1.25 -8.28 10.60
N LEU A 74 1.30 -7.51 9.50
CA LEU A 74 1.52 -8.01 8.14
C LEU A 74 2.94 -8.58 7.96
N ASN A 75 3.94 -7.82 8.40
CA ASN A 75 5.36 -8.12 8.14
C ASN A 75 6.29 -7.80 9.33
N GLY A 76 5.76 -7.33 10.46
CA GLY A 76 6.54 -7.04 11.66
C GLY A 76 7.34 -5.73 11.64
N ARG A 77 7.26 -4.96 10.55
CA ARG A 77 7.98 -3.69 10.37
C ARG A 77 7.38 -2.57 11.22
N CYS A 78 8.16 -1.53 11.48
CA CYS A 78 7.85 -0.46 12.41
C CYS A 78 7.24 0.78 11.73
N LEU A 79 6.17 1.31 12.34
CA LEU A 79 5.62 2.63 12.04
C LEU A 79 6.68 3.69 12.33
N SER A 80 7.02 4.49 11.34
CA SER A 80 8.20 5.35 11.37
C SER A 80 7.91 6.72 10.76
N ILE A 81 8.48 7.77 11.34
CA ILE A 81 8.60 9.06 10.66
C ILE A 81 9.68 8.94 9.59
N ASN A 82 9.32 9.25 8.34
CA ASN A 82 10.21 9.07 7.20
C ASN A 82 11.45 9.99 7.30
N ASN A 83 12.63 9.44 7.00
CA ASN A 83 13.91 10.15 6.98
C ASN A 83 14.22 11.00 8.22
N CYS A 84 13.69 10.62 9.39
CA CYS A 84 13.82 11.37 10.64
C CYS A 84 13.39 12.85 10.51
N SER A 85 12.42 13.12 9.64
CA SER A 85 11.97 14.48 9.35
C SER A 85 11.38 15.13 10.61
N THR A 86 11.79 16.38 10.87
CA THR A 86 11.30 17.19 11.99
C THR A 86 10.30 18.26 11.55
N VAL A 87 10.01 18.34 10.25
CA VAL A 87 9.04 19.29 9.71
C VAL A 87 7.62 18.84 10.03
N GLU A 88 6.72 19.80 10.19
CA GLU A 88 5.29 19.52 10.31
C GLU A 88 4.75 18.94 8.99
N GLY A 89 3.88 17.93 9.10
CA GLY A 89 3.43 17.14 7.94
C GLY A 89 4.43 16.07 7.49
N ALA A 90 5.38 15.68 8.35
CA ALA A 90 6.32 14.61 8.03
C ALA A 90 5.58 13.29 7.76
N THR A 91 5.86 12.67 6.61
CA THR A 91 5.19 11.45 6.17
C THR A 91 5.46 10.27 7.11
N ILE A 92 4.42 9.48 7.35
CA ILE A 92 4.50 8.24 8.10
C ILE A 92 4.64 7.05 7.15
N VAL A 93 5.60 6.20 7.45
CA VAL A 93 5.94 5.03 6.64
C VAL A 93 6.13 3.79 7.50
N LEU A 94 6.15 2.64 6.85
CA LEU A 94 6.54 1.36 7.41
C LEU A 94 7.97 1.03 6.96
N SER A 95 8.88 0.79 7.90
CA SER A 95 10.26 0.42 7.61
C SER A 95 10.80 -0.64 8.58
N GLU A 96 11.95 -1.24 8.26
CA GLU A 96 12.63 -2.15 9.17
C GLU A 96 12.84 -1.52 10.56
N CYS A 97 12.68 -2.32 11.61
CA CYS A 97 12.80 -1.86 12.98
C CYS A 97 14.28 -1.78 13.40
N HIS A 98 14.73 -0.61 13.83
CA HIS A 98 16.12 -0.28 14.17
C HIS A 98 16.24 0.33 15.57
N ILE A 99 15.44 -0.15 16.53
CA ILE A 99 15.36 0.44 17.87
C ILE A 99 16.66 0.24 18.64
N ASN A 100 17.16 1.32 19.24
CA ASN A 100 18.42 1.36 19.98
C ASN A 100 19.65 1.01 19.14
N ASP A 101 19.55 1.03 17.80
CA ASP A 101 20.70 0.86 16.93
C ASP A 101 21.40 2.22 16.71
N SER A 102 22.49 2.43 17.43
CA SER A 102 23.32 3.64 17.36
C SER A 102 23.88 3.96 15.96
N GLN A 103 23.92 2.98 15.05
CA GLN A 103 24.44 3.16 13.69
C GLN A 103 23.37 3.62 12.70
N THR A 104 22.09 3.59 13.09
CA THR A 104 20.97 3.92 12.20
C THR A 104 20.54 5.38 12.32
N GLN A 105 19.86 5.89 11.29
CA GLN A 105 19.41 7.28 11.25
C GLN A 105 18.53 7.58 12.48
N CYS A 106 18.79 8.73 13.12
CA CYS A 106 18.18 9.15 14.39
C CYS A 106 18.15 8.08 15.50
N GLN A 107 19.06 7.10 15.47
CA GLN A 107 19.23 6.06 16.50
C GLN A 107 17.93 5.28 16.78
N GLY A 108 17.08 5.12 15.76
CA GLY A 108 15.77 4.48 15.85
C GLY A 108 14.67 5.31 16.53
N LYS A 109 14.94 6.55 16.95
CA LYS A 109 13.97 7.42 17.65
C LYS A 109 12.74 7.75 16.81
N ASN A 110 12.88 7.82 15.48
CA ASN A 110 11.76 8.05 14.56
C ASN A 110 10.75 6.90 14.52
N GLN A 111 11.03 5.78 15.17
CA GLN A 111 10.16 4.59 15.22
C GLN A 111 9.58 4.34 16.61
N GLN A 112 9.86 5.25 17.55
CA GLN A 112 9.40 5.16 18.93
C GLN A 112 8.24 6.12 19.17
N TRP A 113 7.17 5.58 19.72
CA TRP A 113 5.90 6.24 19.94
C TRP A 113 5.43 6.04 21.38
N THR A 114 4.73 7.04 21.89
CA THR A 114 4.01 6.98 23.16
C THR A 114 2.53 6.91 22.84
N VAL A 115 1.87 5.82 23.21
CA VAL A 115 0.42 5.66 23.04
C VAL A 115 -0.27 6.11 24.32
N GLY A 116 -1.01 7.22 24.22
CA GLY A 116 -1.80 7.76 25.31
C GLY A 116 -3.17 7.09 25.37
N ILE A 117 -3.50 6.44 26.48
CA ILE A 117 -4.79 5.73 26.64
C ILE A 117 -5.93 6.72 26.98
N ALA A 118 -5.63 7.76 27.75
CA ALA A 118 -6.62 8.72 28.24
C ALA A 118 -7.04 9.74 27.18
N ASP A 119 -6.06 10.28 26.45
CA ASP A 119 -6.21 11.27 25.39
C ASP A 119 -6.25 10.65 23.99
N GLN A 120 -5.97 9.35 23.87
CA GLN A 120 -6.01 8.55 22.62
C GLN A 120 -5.00 9.03 21.58
N THR A 121 -3.97 9.76 21.99
CA THR A 121 -2.93 10.26 21.08
C THR A 121 -1.85 9.21 20.85
N ILE A 122 -1.18 9.29 19.70
CA ILE A 122 0.04 8.54 19.42
C ILE A 122 1.13 9.57 19.16
N VAL A 123 2.04 9.75 20.12
CA VAL A 123 3.01 10.85 20.12
C VAL A 123 4.40 10.32 19.80
N SER A 124 5.05 10.91 18.80
CA SER A 124 6.43 10.59 18.43
C SER A 124 7.39 10.95 19.56
N GLN A 125 8.23 9.99 19.98
CA GLN A 125 9.29 10.24 20.95
C GLN A 125 10.50 11.00 20.36
N MET A 126 10.54 11.19 19.03
CA MET A 126 11.61 11.93 18.36
C MET A 126 11.40 13.44 18.40
N ASN A 127 10.19 13.90 18.09
CA ASN A 127 9.88 15.32 17.88
C ASN A 127 8.64 15.80 18.64
N GLY A 128 7.96 14.93 19.39
CA GLY A 128 6.77 15.28 20.18
C GLY A 128 5.52 15.54 19.35
N MET A 129 5.55 15.30 18.04
CA MET A 129 4.37 15.46 17.17
C MET A 129 3.42 14.27 17.29
N CYS A 130 2.14 14.53 17.08
CA CYS A 130 1.08 13.52 17.10
C CYS A 130 0.93 12.87 15.73
N LEU A 131 0.62 11.57 15.72
CA LEU A 131 0.13 10.88 14.53
C LEU A 131 -1.21 11.50 14.13
N ASN A 132 -1.29 11.95 12.88
CA ASN A 132 -2.36 12.82 12.40
C ASN A 132 -2.97 12.25 11.13
N PHE A 133 -4.31 12.15 11.11
CA PHE A 133 -5.06 11.89 9.89
C PHE A 133 -5.23 13.22 9.14
N ASN A 134 -4.56 13.34 7.98
CA ASN A 134 -4.64 14.54 7.15
C ASN A 134 -5.96 14.58 6.37
N LEU A 135 -6.87 15.46 6.78
CA LEU A 135 -8.20 15.63 6.18
C LEU A 135 -8.20 16.44 4.87
N GLN A 136 -7.10 17.12 4.53
CA GLN A 136 -7.07 18.12 3.46
C GLN A 136 -6.29 17.66 2.22
N HIS A 137 -5.16 16.98 2.42
CA HIS A 137 -4.25 16.57 1.35
C HIS A 137 -3.60 15.21 1.68
N GLY A 138 -3.17 14.46 0.65
CA GLY A 138 -2.33 13.26 0.86
C GLY A 138 -0.87 13.63 1.17
N PRO A 139 -0.08 12.77 1.85
CA PRO A 139 -0.39 11.41 2.32
C PRO A 139 -1.29 11.43 3.57
N ASN A 140 -2.29 10.54 3.62
CA ASN A 140 -3.40 10.63 4.58
C ASN A 140 -2.98 10.46 6.05
N VAL A 141 -1.74 10.06 6.34
CA VAL A 141 -1.22 10.00 7.71
C VAL A 141 0.15 10.67 7.76
N ASP A 142 0.27 11.67 8.62
CA ASP A 142 1.49 12.44 8.83
C ASP A 142 1.77 12.65 10.33
N ALA A 143 2.94 13.21 10.65
CA ALA A 143 3.25 13.75 11.97
C ALA A 143 2.96 15.25 11.98
N HIS A 144 2.15 15.70 12.93
CA HIS A 144 1.71 17.09 13.01
C HIS A 144 1.73 17.59 14.46
N THR A 145 1.79 18.90 14.66
CA THR A 145 1.66 19.49 16.00
C THR A 145 0.36 19.02 16.66
N CYS A 146 0.45 18.56 17.91
CA CYS A 146 -0.68 18.06 18.69
C CYS A 146 -1.69 19.18 18.98
N ASN A 147 -2.98 18.96 18.70
CA ASN A 147 -4.04 19.97 18.80
C ASN A 147 -5.37 19.47 19.38
N GLU A 148 -5.36 18.27 20.00
CA GLU A 148 -6.51 17.64 20.68
C GLU A 148 -7.74 17.37 19.78
N GLN A 149 -7.59 17.47 18.45
CA GLN A 149 -8.67 17.18 17.52
C GLN A 149 -8.87 15.67 17.34
N ASP A 150 -10.08 15.28 16.92
CA ASP A 150 -10.47 13.88 16.73
C ASP A 150 -9.66 13.15 15.63
N TYR A 151 -9.14 13.88 14.65
CA TYR A 151 -8.24 13.36 13.61
C TYR A 151 -6.80 13.11 14.10
N GLN A 152 -6.47 13.40 15.36
CA GLN A 152 -5.22 12.99 16.02
C GLN A 152 -5.44 11.96 17.13
N GLN A 153 -6.68 11.46 17.26
CA GLN A 153 -7.07 10.48 18.25
C GLN A 153 -7.33 9.13 17.60
N TRP A 154 -6.75 8.09 18.19
CA TRP A 154 -6.69 6.74 17.63
C TRP A 154 -7.23 5.72 18.62
N LEU A 155 -8.31 5.05 18.23
CA LEU A 155 -9.00 4.02 18.99
C LEU A 155 -8.37 2.65 18.70
N TRP A 156 -7.69 2.10 19.70
CA TRP A 156 -7.08 0.77 19.61
C TRP A 156 -8.10 -0.31 19.95
N ASN A 157 -8.33 -1.24 19.03
CA ASN A 157 -9.13 -2.43 19.28
C ASN A 157 -8.21 -3.61 19.61
N ALA A 158 -8.12 -3.96 20.89
CA ALA A 158 -7.29 -5.07 21.35
C ALA A 158 -7.79 -6.45 20.88
N THR A 159 -9.05 -6.58 20.43
CA THR A 159 -9.62 -7.86 20.01
C THR A 159 -9.17 -8.25 18.60
N ASP A 160 -9.20 -7.29 17.67
CA ASP A 160 -8.85 -7.54 16.27
C ASP A 160 -7.53 -6.87 15.84
N GLY A 161 -6.89 -6.09 16.71
CA GLY A 161 -5.63 -5.40 16.46
C GLY A 161 -5.74 -4.15 15.58
N THR A 162 -6.96 -3.71 15.25
CA THR A 162 -7.14 -2.49 14.43
C THR A 162 -6.90 -1.22 15.23
N VAL A 163 -6.42 -0.18 14.53
CA VAL A 163 -6.24 1.17 15.08
C VAL A 163 -7.10 2.11 14.25
N GLN A 164 -8.14 2.68 14.84
CA GLN A 164 -9.16 3.43 14.12
C GLN A 164 -9.05 4.92 14.41
N THR A 165 -9.26 5.77 13.42
CA THR A 165 -9.44 7.20 13.62
C THR A 165 -10.69 7.42 14.49
N LYS A 166 -10.60 8.31 15.48
CA LYS A 166 -11.79 8.73 16.23
C LYS A 166 -12.74 9.57 15.38
N HIS A 167 -12.19 10.26 14.39
CA HIS A 167 -12.93 11.14 13.47
C HIS A 167 -14.05 10.41 12.69
N ASP A 168 -13.71 9.32 12.00
CA ASP A 168 -14.63 8.64 11.08
C ASP A 168 -14.56 7.10 11.14
N GLY A 169 -13.78 6.54 12.06
CA GLY A 169 -13.69 5.09 12.27
C GLY A 169 -12.92 4.35 11.19
N GLN A 170 -12.12 5.04 10.37
CA GLN A 170 -11.23 4.42 9.40
C GLN A 170 -10.00 3.82 10.06
N CYS A 171 -9.46 2.75 9.48
CA CYS A 171 -8.33 2.01 10.04
C CYS A 171 -7.01 2.53 9.50
N LEU A 172 -6.03 2.70 10.40
CA LEU A 172 -4.62 2.83 10.06
C LEU A 172 -4.19 1.58 9.27
N THR A 173 -3.65 1.79 8.08
CA THR A 173 -3.53 0.75 7.06
C THR A 173 -2.18 0.82 6.37
N VAL A 174 -1.53 -0.34 6.26
CA VAL A 174 -0.37 -0.50 5.37
C VAL A 174 -0.84 -0.46 3.92
N LEU A 175 -0.38 0.53 3.15
CA LEU A 175 -0.63 0.58 1.71
C LEU A 175 0.08 -0.60 1.04
N GLN A 176 -0.50 -1.13 -0.03
CA GLN A 176 0.16 -2.16 -0.82
C GLN A 176 0.55 -1.55 -2.14
N GLU A 177 1.85 -1.54 -2.39
CA GLU A 177 2.48 -0.84 -3.50
C GLU A 177 2.28 -1.59 -4.81
N LEU A 178 2.29 -2.92 -4.76
CA LEU A 178 2.13 -3.75 -5.95
C LEU A 178 0.66 -4.13 -6.10
N GLU A 179 0.06 -3.75 -7.22
CA GLU A 179 -1.37 -3.97 -7.48
C GLU A 179 -1.58 -4.73 -8.79
N VAL A 180 -2.54 -5.64 -8.78
CA VAL A 180 -3.04 -6.33 -9.98
C VAL A 180 -4.49 -5.91 -10.18
N TRP A 181 -4.77 -5.31 -11.32
CA TRP A 181 -6.11 -4.95 -11.75
C TRP A 181 -6.50 -5.80 -12.95
N ALA A 182 -7.73 -6.27 -12.99
CA ALA A 182 -8.21 -7.06 -14.12
C ALA A 182 -9.68 -6.79 -14.45
N GLY A 183 -10.01 -6.92 -15.72
CA GLY A 183 -11.37 -6.85 -16.26
C GLY A 183 -11.54 -7.85 -17.41
N SER A 184 -12.68 -8.51 -17.46
CA SER A 184 -13.01 -9.43 -18.56
C SER A 184 -13.39 -8.65 -19.80
N LEU A 185 -13.01 -9.15 -20.98
CA LEU A 185 -13.37 -8.59 -22.28
C LEU A 185 -14.45 -9.43 -22.96
N SER A 186 -15.10 -8.86 -23.97
CA SER A 186 -16.19 -9.50 -24.72
C SER A 186 -15.80 -10.80 -25.43
N ASP A 187 -14.50 -10.99 -25.72
CA ASP A 187 -13.94 -12.20 -26.31
C ASP A 187 -13.56 -13.29 -25.29
N HIS A 188 -13.92 -13.10 -24.01
CA HIS A 188 -13.59 -13.96 -22.87
C HIS A 188 -12.11 -13.93 -22.43
N SER A 189 -11.27 -13.08 -23.03
CA SER A 189 -9.94 -12.79 -22.51
C SER A 189 -10.02 -11.89 -21.27
N GLN A 190 -8.87 -11.66 -20.61
CA GLN A 190 -8.74 -10.76 -19.48
C GLN A 190 -7.76 -9.64 -19.83
N ALA A 191 -8.19 -8.39 -19.68
CA ALA A 191 -7.28 -7.26 -19.62
C ALA A 191 -6.69 -7.17 -18.20
N VAL A 192 -5.37 -7.11 -18.10
CA VAL A 192 -4.65 -7.05 -16.82
C VAL A 192 -3.71 -5.84 -16.79
N VAL A 193 -3.75 -5.08 -15.69
CA VAL A 193 -2.78 -4.03 -15.39
C VAL A 193 -1.99 -4.45 -14.15
N LEU A 194 -0.67 -4.43 -14.29
CA LEU A 194 0.27 -4.62 -13.20
C LEU A 194 0.82 -3.24 -12.85
N LEU A 195 0.48 -2.75 -11.66
CA LEU A 195 0.80 -1.39 -11.25
C LEU A 195 1.74 -1.43 -10.04
N ASN A 196 2.93 -0.84 -10.20
CA ASN A 196 3.80 -0.51 -9.09
C ASN A 196 3.48 0.93 -8.63
N ARG A 197 3.02 1.06 -7.39
CA ARG A 197 2.79 2.35 -6.72
C ARG A 197 3.91 2.70 -5.74
N GLY A 198 4.95 1.87 -5.68
CA GLY A 198 6.17 2.13 -4.94
C GLY A 198 6.92 3.32 -5.54
N ASN A 199 7.71 3.96 -4.69
CA ASN A 199 8.07 5.36 -4.88
C ASN A 199 9.32 5.53 -5.76
N THR A 200 10.17 4.51 -5.86
CA THR A 200 11.52 4.65 -6.43
C THR A 200 12.12 3.38 -7.04
N GLU A 201 11.56 2.20 -6.79
CA GLU A 201 12.21 0.93 -7.10
C GLU A 201 11.34 0.05 -7.97
N SER A 202 11.97 -0.63 -8.92
CA SER A 202 11.27 -1.53 -9.83
C SER A 202 11.11 -2.94 -9.25
N GLU A 203 9.89 -3.48 -9.30
CA GLU A 203 9.60 -4.82 -8.81
C GLU A 203 8.77 -5.66 -9.77
N SER A 204 8.95 -6.98 -9.69
CA SER A 204 8.12 -7.92 -10.44
C SER A 204 6.78 -8.14 -9.76
N ILE A 205 5.70 -8.12 -10.54
CA ILE A 205 4.34 -8.35 -10.07
C ILE A 205 3.84 -9.66 -10.68
N THR A 206 3.17 -10.48 -9.87
CA THR A 206 2.62 -11.77 -10.31
C THR A 206 1.10 -11.71 -10.32
N VAL A 207 0.50 -12.04 -11.46
CA VAL A 207 -0.93 -12.32 -11.58
C VAL A 207 -1.13 -13.84 -11.57
N LYS A 208 -2.02 -14.35 -10.72
CA LYS A 208 -2.45 -15.76 -10.78
C LYS A 208 -3.73 -15.87 -11.59
N TRP A 209 -3.87 -16.95 -12.35
CA TRP A 209 -5.08 -17.25 -13.12
C TRP A 209 -6.34 -17.30 -12.27
N THR A 210 -6.23 -17.84 -11.06
CA THR A 210 -7.33 -17.87 -10.10
C THR A 210 -7.79 -16.47 -9.65
N ASP A 211 -6.93 -15.46 -9.71
CA ASP A 211 -7.28 -14.08 -9.30
C ASP A 211 -8.16 -13.40 -10.37
N ILE A 212 -8.00 -13.80 -11.62
CA ILE A 212 -8.67 -13.24 -12.81
C ILE A 212 -9.76 -14.15 -13.39
N GLY A 213 -10.13 -15.23 -12.68
CA GLY A 213 -11.26 -16.09 -13.04
C GLY A 213 -10.93 -17.24 -13.99
N PHE A 214 -9.66 -17.48 -14.31
CA PHE A 214 -9.21 -18.67 -15.04
C PHE A 214 -8.95 -19.84 -14.09
N SER A 215 -9.03 -21.08 -14.60
CA SER A 215 -8.62 -22.25 -13.82
C SER A 215 -7.10 -22.28 -13.66
N ASN A 216 -6.62 -22.89 -12.57
CA ASN A 216 -5.19 -22.90 -12.26
C ASN A 216 -4.35 -23.68 -13.29
N ASP A 217 -4.94 -24.65 -13.97
CA ASP A 217 -4.31 -25.46 -15.02
C ASP A 217 -4.49 -24.89 -16.44
N GLN A 218 -5.27 -23.81 -16.60
CA GLN A 218 -5.50 -23.19 -17.90
C GLN A 218 -4.20 -22.63 -18.48
N ALA A 219 -3.91 -23.00 -19.73
CA ALA A 219 -2.88 -22.36 -20.54
C ALA A 219 -3.46 -21.09 -21.19
N ALA A 220 -2.75 -19.98 -21.10
CA ALA A 220 -3.14 -18.72 -21.73
C ALA A 220 -1.93 -18.04 -22.38
N VAL A 221 -2.16 -17.41 -23.53
CA VAL A 221 -1.18 -16.52 -24.17
C VAL A 221 -1.15 -15.22 -23.39
N VAL A 222 0.05 -14.75 -23.03
CA VAL A 222 0.24 -13.43 -22.42
C VAL A 222 0.75 -12.47 -23.48
N ARG A 223 0.03 -11.38 -23.70
CA ARG A 223 0.37 -10.33 -24.67
C ARG A 223 0.66 -9.01 -23.97
N HIS A 224 1.76 -8.37 -24.33
CA HIS A 224 2.14 -7.05 -23.85
C HIS A 224 1.62 -5.96 -24.79
N LEU A 225 0.52 -5.29 -24.41
CA LEU A 225 -0.22 -4.37 -25.31
C LEU A 225 0.58 -3.12 -25.72
N TRP A 226 1.55 -2.68 -24.91
CA TRP A 226 2.38 -1.52 -25.25
C TRP A 226 3.42 -1.81 -26.33
N THR A 227 3.99 -3.02 -26.32
CA THR A 227 4.98 -3.45 -27.33
C THR A 227 4.36 -4.29 -28.44
N ARG A 228 3.07 -4.64 -28.31
CA ARG A 228 2.32 -5.49 -29.23
C ARG A 228 2.97 -6.86 -29.44
N GLU A 229 3.54 -7.39 -28.37
CA GLU A 229 4.34 -8.61 -28.36
C GLU A 229 3.64 -9.71 -27.58
N ASP A 230 3.63 -10.92 -28.13
CA ASP A 230 3.21 -12.11 -27.39
C ASP A 230 4.41 -12.64 -26.59
N LEU A 231 4.31 -12.58 -25.27
CA LEU A 231 5.38 -12.98 -24.35
C LEU A 231 5.48 -14.52 -24.18
N GLY A 232 4.51 -15.25 -24.72
CA GLY A 232 4.45 -16.72 -24.68
C GLY A 232 3.17 -17.26 -24.04
N ILE A 233 3.17 -18.57 -23.81
CA ILE A 233 2.06 -19.32 -23.19
C ILE A 233 2.45 -19.66 -21.76
N PHE A 234 1.57 -19.31 -20.82
CA PHE A 234 1.78 -19.54 -19.39
C PHE A 234 0.62 -20.32 -18.79
N THR A 235 0.93 -21.11 -17.75
CA THR A 235 -0.04 -21.86 -16.95
C THR A 235 0.01 -21.37 -15.51
N SER A 236 -1.13 -21.40 -14.82
CA SER A 236 -1.35 -20.97 -13.43
C SER A 236 -1.11 -19.49 -13.10
N LYS A 237 -0.11 -18.84 -13.70
CA LYS A 237 0.30 -17.47 -13.38
C LYS A 237 1.22 -16.88 -14.44
N PHE A 238 1.38 -15.56 -14.40
CA PHE A 238 2.43 -14.82 -15.10
C PHE A 238 3.12 -13.88 -14.11
N THR A 239 4.44 -13.75 -14.20
CA THR A 239 5.25 -12.81 -13.42
C THR A 239 5.93 -11.85 -14.39
N SER A 240 5.71 -10.55 -14.21
CA SER A 240 6.32 -9.53 -15.05
C SER A 240 7.83 -9.42 -14.84
N PRO A 241 8.57 -8.85 -15.80
CA PRO A 241 9.82 -8.15 -15.50
C PRO A 241 9.62 -7.08 -14.43
N ASN A 242 10.70 -6.50 -13.92
CA ASN A 242 10.61 -5.43 -12.92
C ASN A 242 9.90 -4.20 -13.53
N ILE A 243 8.83 -3.75 -12.88
CA ILE A 243 8.02 -2.58 -13.26
C ILE A 243 8.44 -1.41 -12.37
N THR A 244 8.90 -0.31 -12.97
CA THR A 244 9.20 0.95 -12.28
C THR A 244 7.94 1.65 -11.83
#